data_AF-A0A1Q4YX68-F1
#
_entry.id   AF-A0A1Q4YX68-F1
#
_cell.length_a   1.000
_cell.length_b   1.000
_cell.length_c   1.000
_cell.angle_alpha   90.00
_cell.angle_beta   90.00
_cell.angle_gamma   90.00
#
_symmetry.space_group_name_H-M   'P 1'
#
loop_
_entity.id
_entity.type
_entity.pdbx_description
1 polymer ?
#
loop_
_entity_poly.entity_id
_entity_poly.type
_entity_poly.pdbx_seq_one_letter_code
_entity_poly.pdbx_strand_id
1 'polypeptide(L)'
;MDSLNNLLEGFATALTPTHLALAALGVLLGTAIGVLPGIGPAMAVALLLPVTYGLEPTGAFIMFAGIYYGGMFGGSTTSILLNTPGESAAVVAAIDGNPMARKGRGSQALAAAAIGHFVGGVIGTVLLVLLAPTVAKFAVDIGAPDFFAIMVLAFIAVTSVLGASRVRGFASLLIGLTIGLVGLDEMTGQQRLTFGSLHLADGIDVVVVAVALFAVGESLWVAAHLRRKPASAIPVGRAFLGREDFRRSWKPWLRGPVIGFPFVAIPAGGAEIPTFLSYVTEKRLSKHRDEFGKGAIEGVAGPEATASASAAGTLVSMLTLGLPTTAVAAVMLAAFQQYGIQPGPLLFERESALVWGLIASLFIGLCLLLVLNLPLAPVWAKLLRIPRPYLYAGILFFASVGAYAVNADVFDLLVMFVIGVLGFVMRRYGLPVLPAIIGVILGPAAEQQMRRALQLSDGSLTGLVNTPFSLVVYGVVAVLLLWPLIRRLFPEPTPPTDASPEPERPKVDA
;
A
#
# COMPACT_ATOMS: atom_id res chain seq x y z
N MET A 1 -15.01 -6.39 25.77
CA MET A 1 -15.97 -5.29 25.94
C MET A 1 -15.27 -3.96 25.71
N ASP A 2 -14.00 -3.84 26.13
CA ASP A 2 -13.15 -2.66 25.92
C ASP A 2 -13.03 -2.21 24.44
N SER A 3 -12.79 -3.12 23.49
CA SER A 3 -12.67 -2.74 22.07
C SER A 3 -13.93 -2.10 21.47
N LEU A 4 -15.13 -2.52 21.91
CA LEU A 4 -16.38 -1.95 21.42
C LEU A 4 -16.64 -0.58 22.04
N ASN A 5 -16.32 -0.41 23.33
CA ASN A 5 -16.42 0.89 24.00
C ASN A 5 -15.44 1.89 23.40
N ASN A 6 -14.17 1.49 23.21
CA ASN A 6 -13.17 2.31 22.57
C ASN A 6 -13.56 2.67 21.12
N LEU A 7 -14.20 1.74 20.39
CA LEU A 7 -14.71 2.03 19.06
C LEU A 7 -15.85 3.06 19.09
N LEU A 8 -16.76 2.99 20.07
CA LEU A 8 -17.81 3.99 20.25
C LEU A 8 -17.23 5.38 20.55
N GLU A 9 -16.21 5.46 21.40
CA GLU A 9 -15.45 6.71 21.64
C GLU A 9 -14.74 7.19 20.37
N GLY A 10 -14.19 6.25 19.59
CA GLY A 10 -13.63 6.50 18.27
C GLY A 10 -14.64 7.12 17.31
N PHE A 11 -15.88 6.63 17.30
CA PHE A 11 -16.96 7.23 16.50
C PHE A 11 -17.34 8.61 17.00
N ALA A 12 -17.37 8.85 18.32
CA ALA A 12 -17.60 10.19 18.87
C ALA A 12 -16.54 11.19 18.39
N THR A 13 -15.28 10.74 18.31
CA THR A 13 -14.17 11.53 17.76
C THR A 13 -14.30 11.72 16.26
N ALA A 14 -14.54 10.66 15.49
CA ALA A 14 -14.53 10.70 14.03
C ALA A 14 -15.75 11.42 13.42
N LEU A 15 -16.87 11.48 14.15
CA LEU A 15 -18.09 12.18 13.72
C LEU A 15 -18.10 13.68 14.04
N THR A 16 -17.03 14.23 14.63
CA THR A 16 -16.94 15.69 14.77
C THR A 16 -16.93 16.35 13.39
N PRO A 17 -17.50 17.57 13.24
CA PRO A 17 -17.59 18.24 11.94
C PRO A 17 -16.24 18.39 11.24
N THR A 18 -15.18 18.70 12.00
CA THR A 18 -13.81 18.83 11.49
C THR A 18 -13.29 17.50 10.94
N HIS A 19 -13.41 16.40 11.70
CA HIS A 19 -12.95 15.09 11.26
C HIS A 19 -13.75 14.54 10.09
N LEU A 20 -15.07 14.76 10.06
CA LEU A 20 -15.91 14.37 8.94
C LEU A 20 -15.54 15.14 7.66
N ALA A 21 -15.24 16.44 7.78
CA ALA A 21 -14.75 17.25 6.66
C ALA A 21 -13.39 16.77 6.15
N LEU A 22 -12.46 16.44 7.05
CA LEU A 22 -11.15 15.88 6.69
C LEU A 22 -11.27 14.47 6.06
N ALA A 23 -12.17 13.62 6.56
CA ALA A 23 -12.46 12.32 5.97
C ALA A 23 -13.03 12.47 4.55
N ALA A 24 -14.00 13.38 4.36
CA ALA A 24 -14.59 13.66 3.06
C ALA A 24 -13.55 14.24 2.08
N LEU A 25 -12.72 15.17 2.54
CA LEU A 25 -11.63 15.74 1.75
C LEU A 25 -10.61 14.65 1.36
N GLY A 26 -10.20 13.82 2.30
CA GLY A 26 -9.28 12.71 2.06
C GLY A 26 -9.83 11.72 1.04
N VAL A 27 -11.10 11.34 1.16
CA VAL A 27 -11.80 10.46 0.20
C VAL A 27 -11.87 11.09 -1.20
N LEU A 28 -12.20 12.38 -1.29
CA LEU A 28 -12.28 13.10 -2.56
C LEU A 28 -10.90 13.23 -3.23
N LEU A 29 -9.89 13.67 -2.47
CA LEU A 29 -8.52 13.80 -2.97
C LEU A 29 -7.92 12.44 -3.34
N GLY A 30 -8.12 11.43 -2.49
CA GLY A 30 -7.71 10.06 -2.75
C GLY A 30 -8.30 9.54 -4.05
N THR A 31 -9.62 9.65 -4.21
CA THR A 31 -10.27 9.19 -5.44
C THR A 31 -9.81 9.98 -6.65
N ALA A 32 -9.74 11.32 -6.55
CA ALA A 32 -9.28 12.17 -7.64
C ALA A 32 -7.88 11.77 -8.11
N ILE A 33 -6.95 11.54 -7.16
CA ILE A 33 -5.58 11.17 -7.48
C ILE A 33 -5.50 9.73 -7.99
N GLY A 34 -6.21 8.78 -7.37
CA GLY A 34 -6.19 7.37 -7.81
C GLY A 34 -6.79 7.14 -9.19
N VAL A 35 -7.75 7.99 -9.61
CA VAL A 35 -8.29 7.97 -10.98
C VAL A 35 -7.21 8.38 -12.00
N LEU A 36 -6.16 9.09 -11.61
CA LEU A 36 -5.16 9.54 -12.57
C LEU A 36 -4.17 8.41 -12.89
N PRO A 37 -4.01 8.04 -14.18
CA PRO A 37 -3.15 6.91 -14.55
C PRO A 37 -1.70 7.14 -14.14
N GLY A 38 -1.09 6.14 -13.52
CA GLY A 38 0.31 6.19 -13.09
C GLY A 38 0.54 7.01 -11.81
N ILE A 39 -0.52 7.38 -11.09
CA ILE A 39 -0.42 8.02 -9.78
C ILE A 39 -1.07 7.11 -8.73
N GLY A 40 -0.25 6.54 -7.85
CA GLY A 40 -0.73 5.71 -6.75
C GLY A 40 -1.04 6.51 -5.47
N PRO A 41 -1.80 5.94 -4.53
CA PRO A 41 -2.12 6.55 -3.23
C PRO A 41 -0.88 6.84 -2.39
N ALA A 42 0.21 6.07 -2.54
CA ALA A 42 1.45 6.35 -1.81
C ALA A 42 2.01 7.73 -2.18
N MET A 43 1.90 8.12 -3.45
CA MET A 43 2.26 9.48 -3.89
C MET A 43 1.30 10.52 -3.30
N ALA A 44 0.00 10.24 -3.27
CA ALA A 44 -1.01 11.15 -2.73
C ALA A 44 -0.78 11.44 -1.24
N VAL A 45 -0.56 10.40 -0.44
CA VAL A 45 -0.24 10.54 0.99
C VAL A 45 1.08 11.29 1.15
N ALA A 46 2.12 10.93 0.39
CA ALA A 46 3.42 11.59 0.47
C ALA A 46 3.33 13.09 0.17
N LEU A 47 2.59 13.47 -0.87
CA LEU A 47 2.41 14.86 -1.27
C LEU A 47 1.64 15.68 -0.22
N LEU A 48 0.75 15.04 0.54
CA LEU A 48 -0.06 15.69 1.55
C LEU A 48 0.59 15.73 2.93
N LEU A 49 1.62 14.92 3.19
CA LEU A 49 2.35 14.92 4.47
C LEU A 49 2.81 16.32 4.92
N PRO A 50 3.42 17.15 4.06
CA PRO A 50 3.81 18.49 4.47
C PRO A 50 2.61 19.40 4.75
N VAL A 51 1.50 19.22 4.02
CA VAL A 51 0.29 20.03 4.17
C VAL A 51 -0.44 19.68 5.47
N THR A 52 -0.35 18.43 5.94
CA THR A 52 -0.99 17.99 7.17
C THR A 52 -0.29 18.47 8.44
N TYR A 53 0.92 19.00 8.36
CA TYR A 53 1.67 19.43 9.55
C TYR A 53 0.89 20.44 10.43
N GLY A 54 0.06 21.30 9.82
CA GLY A 54 -0.81 22.22 10.54
C GLY A 54 -2.07 21.60 11.16
N LEU A 55 -2.31 20.30 10.96
CA LEU A 55 -3.45 19.56 11.50
C LEU A 55 -3.06 18.75 12.73
N GLU A 56 -4.02 18.53 13.62
CA GLU A 56 -3.86 17.58 14.70
C GLU A 56 -3.66 16.15 14.16
N PRO A 57 -2.85 15.29 14.83
CA PRO A 57 -2.49 13.97 14.31
C PRO A 57 -3.71 13.12 13.92
N THR A 58 -4.75 13.07 14.77
CA THR A 58 -5.98 12.32 14.49
C THR A 58 -6.61 12.77 13.17
N GLY A 59 -6.78 14.07 12.96
CA GLY A 59 -7.33 14.62 11.72
C GLY A 59 -6.49 14.29 10.48
N ALA A 60 -5.16 14.35 10.61
CA ALA A 60 -4.24 13.98 9.53
C ALA A 60 -4.37 12.50 9.14
N PHE A 61 -4.39 11.59 10.12
CA PHE A 61 -4.55 10.16 9.86
C PHE A 61 -5.92 9.78 9.32
N ILE A 62 -6.98 10.46 9.75
CA ILE A 62 -8.33 10.34 9.17
C ILE A 62 -8.30 10.72 7.69
N MET A 63 -7.62 11.82 7.34
CA MET A 63 -7.48 12.22 5.94
C MET A 63 -6.63 11.21 5.15
N PHE A 64 -5.51 10.72 5.68
CA PHE A 64 -4.67 9.69 5.05
C PHE A 64 -5.42 8.38 4.82
N ALA A 65 -6.26 7.96 5.76
CA ALA A 65 -7.15 6.82 5.59
C ALA A 65 -8.14 7.03 4.43
N GLY A 66 -8.74 8.22 4.34
CA GLY A 66 -9.59 8.60 3.21
C GLY A 66 -8.83 8.56 1.88
N ILE A 67 -7.59 9.06 1.86
CA ILE A 67 -6.72 9.04 0.67
C ILE A 67 -6.37 7.60 0.28
N TYR A 68 -6.10 6.75 1.25
CA TYR A 68 -5.73 5.36 1.02
C TYR A 68 -6.85 4.61 0.32
N TYR A 69 -8.04 4.55 0.92
CA TYR A 69 -9.17 3.85 0.30
C TYR A 69 -9.71 4.56 -0.94
N GLY A 70 -9.70 5.89 -0.98
CA GLY A 70 -10.07 6.66 -2.17
C GLY A 70 -9.14 6.39 -3.34
N GLY A 71 -7.83 6.35 -3.09
CA GLY A 71 -6.82 6.04 -4.10
C GLY A 71 -6.99 4.64 -4.67
N MET A 72 -7.25 3.65 -3.80
CA MET A 72 -7.54 2.28 -4.24
C MET A 72 -8.78 2.21 -5.15
N PHE A 73 -9.88 2.87 -4.74
CA PHE A 73 -11.09 2.96 -5.56
C PHE A 73 -10.84 3.64 -6.91
N GLY A 74 -10.11 4.76 -6.88
CA GLY A 74 -9.74 5.50 -8.08
C GLY A 74 -8.90 4.63 -9.02
N GLY A 75 -7.95 3.87 -8.47
CA GLY A 75 -7.11 2.93 -9.20
C GLY A 75 -7.93 1.85 -9.91
N SER A 76 -8.97 1.31 -9.27
CA SER A 76 -9.93 0.40 -9.89
C SER A 76 -10.69 1.05 -11.04
N THR A 77 -11.11 2.31 -10.88
CA THR A 77 -11.80 3.08 -11.93
C THR A 77 -10.92 3.22 -13.18
N THR A 78 -9.65 3.58 -12.99
CA THR A 78 -8.66 3.70 -14.09
C THR A 78 -8.38 2.35 -14.74
N SER A 79 -8.27 1.30 -13.94
CA SER A 79 -8.05 -0.08 -14.40
C SER A 79 -9.21 -0.56 -15.29
N ILE A 80 -10.44 -0.31 -14.85
CA ILE A 80 -11.68 -0.68 -15.55
C ILE A 80 -11.84 0.15 -16.84
N LEU A 81 -11.63 1.47 -16.80
CA LEU A 81 -11.95 2.34 -17.95
C LEU A 81 -10.80 2.50 -18.96
N LEU A 82 -9.56 2.38 -18.52
CA LEU A 82 -8.36 2.66 -19.33
C LEU A 82 -7.37 1.51 -19.42
N ASN A 83 -7.59 0.40 -18.72
CA ASN A 83 -6.65 -0.73 -18.66
C ASN A 83 -5.23 -0.29 -18.25
N THR A 84 -5.14 0.76 -17.43
CA THR A 84 -3.88 1.36 -16.98
C THR A 84 -3.92 1.44 -15.46
N PRO A 85 -3.65 0.33 -14.76
CA PRO A 85 -3.71 0.29 -13.30
C PRO A 85 -2.70 1.27 -12.68
N GLY A 86 -3.17 2.05 -11.71
CA GLY A 86 -2.31 2.95 -10.91
C GLY A 86 -1.59 2.22 -9.77
N GLU A 87 -2.08 1.05 -9.39
CA GLU A 87 -1.50 0.17 -8.38
C GLU A 87 -1.55 -1.29 -8.85
N SER A 88 -0.61 -2.07 -8.36
CA SER A 88 -0.46 -3.47 -8.72
C SER A 88 -1.65 -4.34 -8.29
N ALA A 89 -2.27 -4.07 -7.14
CA ALA A 89 -3.48 -4.78 -6.70
C ALA A 89 -4.69 -4.56 -7.64
N ALA A 90 -4.75 -3.42 -8.33
CA ALA A 90 -5.84 -3.08 -9.25
C ALA A 90 -5.65 -3.72 -10.65
N VAL A 91 -4.49 -4.32 -10.94
CA VAL A 91 -4.23 -5.03 -12.21
C VAL A 91 -5.28 -6.13 -12.44
N VAL A 92 -5.66 -6.84 -11.38
CA VAL A 92 -6.64 -7.94 -11.44
C VAL A 92 -8.01 -7.42 -11.89
N ALA A 93 -8.41 -6.24 -11.43
CA ALA A 93 -9.67 -5.61 -11.83
C ALA A 93 -9.72 -5.26 -13.32
N ALA A 94 -8.57 -4.93 -13.92
CA ALA A 94 -8.49 -4.66 -15.36
C ALA A 94 -8.77 -5.92 -16.21
N ILE A 95 -8.44 -7.12 -15.71
CA ILE A 95 -8.57 -8.40 -16.45
C ILE A 95 -10.00 -8.62 -16.94
N ASP A 96 -11.00 -8.41 -16.08
CA ASP A 96 -12.41 -8.58 -16.42
C ASP A 96 -13.17 -7.25 -16.49
N GLY A 97 -12.79 -6.26 -15.66
CA GLY A 97 -13.44 -4.97 -15.64
C GLY A 97 -13.27 -4.18 -16.94
N ASN A 98 -12.08 -4.20 -17.56
CA ASN A 98 -11.88 -3.50 -18.83
C ASN A 98 -12.64 -4.14 -20.00
N PRO A 99 -12.64 -5.48 -20.18
CA PRO A 99 -13.54 -6.13 -21.13
C PRO A 99 -15.03 -5.84 -20.89
N MET A 100 -15.49 -5.78 -19.63
CA MET A 100 -16.88 -5.36 -19.32
C MET A 100 -17.14 -3.93 -19.80
N ALA A 101 -16.24 -3.00 -19.51
CA ALA A 101 -16.37 -1.61 -19.94
C ALA A 101 -16.43 -1.47 -21.47
N ARG A 102 -15.56 -2.19 -22.20
CA ARG A 102 -15.57 -2.21 -23.68
C ARG A 102 -16.87 -2.75 -24.28
N LYS A 103 -17.56 -3.64 -23.57
CA LYS A 103 -18.87 -4.19 -23.95
C LYS A 103 -20.05 -3.29 -23.54
N GLY A 104 -19.79 -2.04 -23.13
CA GLY A 104 -20.82 -1.12 -22.67
C GLY A 104 -21.31 -1.39 -21.24
N ARG A 105 -20.69 -2.32 -20.50
CA ARG A 105 -21.04 -2.67 -19.12
C ARG A 105 -20.12 -2.03 -18.08
N GLY A 106 -19.56 -0.86 -18.40
CA GLY A 106 -18.61 -0.15 -17.53
C GLY A 106 -19.24 0.32 -16.22
N SER A 107 -20.49 0.80 -16.25
CA SER A 107 -21.23 1.23 -15.06
C SER A 107 -21.48 0.08 -14.07
N GLN A 108 -21.69 -1.14 -14.58
CA GLN A 108 -21.86 -2.35 -13.76
C GLN A 108 -20.54 -2.82 -13.17
N ALA A 109 -19.44 -2.77 -13.94
CA ALA A 109 -18.11 -3.08 -13.43
C ALA A 109 -17.69 -2.12 -12.31
N LEU A 110 -17.92 -0.81 -12.50
CA LEU A 110 -17.64 0.20 -11.47
C LEU A 110 -18.54 0.02 -10.24
N ALA A 111 -19.82 -0.30 -10.41
CA ALA A 111 -20.71 -0.59 -9.28
C ALA A 111 -20.26 -1.84 -8.51
N ALA A 112 -19.86 -2.89 -9.22
CA ALA A 112 -19.40 -4.13 -8.61
C ALA A 112 -18.09 -3.94 -7.84
N ALA A 113 -17.17 -3.15 -8.39
CA ALA A 113 -15.94 -2.74 -7.70
C ALA A 113 -16.24 -1.88 -6.48
N ALA A 114 -17.09 -0.86 -6.61
CA ALA A 114 -17.46 0.04 -5.53
C ALA A 114 -18.08 -0.67 -4.32
N ILE A 115 -19.04 -1.56 -4.58
CA ILE A 115 -19.69 -2.35 -3.53
C ILE A 115 -18.70 -3.38 -2.97
N GLY A 116 -17.82 -3.94 -3.81
CA GLY A 116 -16.74 -4.80 -3.37
C GLY A 116 -15.81 -4.10 -2.39
N HIS A 117 -15.38 -2.88 -2.69
CA HIS A 117 -14.57 -2.06 -1.81
C HIS A 117 -15.26 -1.80 -0.47
N PHE A 118 -16.55 -1.46 -0.52
CA PHE A 118 -17.34 -1.21 0.68
C PHE A 118 -17.49 -2.46 1.55
N VAL A 119 -17.99 -3.57 0.98
CA VAL A 119 -18.23 -4.82 1.72
C VAL A 119 -16.91 -5.38 2.24
N GLY A 120 -15.88 -5.40 1.40
CA GLY A 120 -14.58 -5.92 1.78
C GLY A 120 -13.86 -5.06 2.80
N GLY A 121 -13.93 -3.74 2.65
CA GLY A 121 -13.40 -2.77 3.60
C GLY A 121 -14.11 -2.83 4.95
N VAL A 122 -15.45 -2.97 4.98
CA VAL A 122 -16.21 -3.08 6.24
C VAL A 122 -15.84 -4.37 6.96
N ILE A 123 -15.83 -5.52 6.27
CA ILE A 123 -15.45 -6.80 6.88
C ILE A 123 -14.00 -6.75 7.35
N GLY A 124 -13.08 -6.23 6.53
CA GLY A 124 -11.68 -6.06 6.90
C GLY A 124 -11.49 -5.15 8.11
N THR A 125 -12.24 -4.04 8.19
CA THR A 125 -12.18 -3.11 9.33
C THR A 125 -12.78 -3.73 10.59
N VAL A 126 -13.84 -4.54 10.48
CA VAL A 126 -14.34 -5.33 11.60
C VAL A 126 -13.26 -6.31 12.09
N LEU A 127 -12.59 -7.02 11.18
CA LEU A 127 -11.48 -7.91 11.54
C LEU A 127 -10.32 -7.14 12.17
N LEU A 128 -10.02 -5.92 11.71
CA LEU A 128 -9.04 -5.01 12.33
C LEU A 128 -9.42 -4.68 13.78
N VAL A 129 -10.67 -4.28 14.05
CA VAL A 129 -11.18 -4.00 15.41
C VAL A 129 -11.03 -5.20 16.33
N LEU A 130 -11.27 -6.42 15.81
CA LEU A 130 -11.24 -7.65 16.60
C LEU A 130 -9.82 -8.17 16.82
N LEU A 131 -8.95 -8.09 15.82
CA LEU A 131 -7.64 -8.74 15.83
C LEU A 131 -6.50 -7.82 16.22
N ALA A 132 -6.54 -6.52 15.91
CA ALA A 132 -5.42 -5.63 16.24
C ALA A 132 -5.13 -5.55 17.75
N PRO A 133 -6.11 -5.41 18.66
CA PRO A 133 -5.83 -5.44 20.10
C PRO A 133 -5.23 -6.76 20.56
N THR A 134 -5.65 -7.88 19.97
CA THR A 134 -5.10 -9.22 20.29
C THR A 134 -3.66 -9.33 19.82
N VAL A 135 -3.35 -8.90 18.59
CA VAL A 135 -1.98 -8.88 18.07
C VAL A 135 -1.09 -7.95 18.89
N ALA A 136 -1.58 -6.75 19.26
CA ALA A 136 -0.87 -5.80 20.10
C ALA A 136 -0.51 -6.43 21.45
N LYS A 137 -1.45 -7.10 22.13
CA LYS A 137 -1.20 -7.79 23.41
C LYS A 137 -0.10 -8.85 23.31
N PHE A 138 -0.13 -9.69 22.26
CA PHE A 138 0.94 -10.66 22.03
C PHE A 138 2.28 -9.99 21.71
N ALA A 139 2.25 -8.77 21.18
CA ALA A 139 3.44 -8.05 20.78
C ALA A 139 4.06 -7.21 21.91
N VAL A 140 3.38 -6.98 23.04
CA VAL A 140 3.94 -6.21 24.17
C VAL A 140 5.15 -6.91 24.81
N ASP A 141 5.17 -8.25 24.82
CA ASP A 141 6.26 -9.04 25.41
C ASP A 141 7.47 -9.22 24.47
N ILE A 142 7.45 -8.63 23.27
CA ILE A 142 8.48 -8.75 22.25
C ILE A 142 9.70 -7.89 22.63
N GLY A 143 10.85 -8.54 22.77
CA GLY A 143 12.12 -7.87 23.10
C GLY A 143 12.85 -7.30 21.88
N ALA A 144 13.98 -6.64 22.13
CA ALA A 144 14.90 -6.17 21.09
C ALA A 144 15.30 -7.26 20.05
N PRO A 145 15.69 -8.50 20.45
CA PRO A 145 16.03 -9.53 19.46
C PRO A 145 14.85 -9.94 18.57
N ASP A 146 13.64 -9.98 19.14
CA ASP A 146 12.44 -10.33 18.41
C ASP A 146 12.05 -9.24 17.40
N PHE A 147 12.11 -7.96 17.80
CA PHE A 147 11.88 -6.84 16.89
C PHE A 147 12.88 -6.80 15.75
N PHE A 148 14.16 -7.07 16.03
CA PHE A 148 15.17 -7.18 14.97
C PHE A 148 14.84 -8.33 14.00
N ALA A 149 14.49 -9.51 14.51
CA ALA A 149 14.10 -10.65 13.68
C ALA A 149 12.87 -10.34 12.82
N ILE A 150 11.87 -9.64 13.38
CA ILE A 150 10.68 -9.19 12.68
C ILE A 150 11.02 -8.21 11.55
N MET A 151 11.91 -7.24 11.79
CA MET A 151 12.35 -6.29 10.76
C MET A 151 13.15 -6.99 9.67
N VAL A 152 13.99 -7.97 10.01
CA VAL A 152 14.66 -8.85 9.04
C VAL A 152 13.62 -9.60 8.21
N LEU A 153 12.60 -10.19 8.83
CA LEU A 153 11.50 -10.83 8.11
C LEU A 153 10.81 -9.84 7.16
N ALA A 154 10.52 -8.61 7.59
CA ALA A 154 9.90 -7.59 6.74
C ALA A 154 10.79 -7.23 5.54
N PHE A 155 12.09 -7.04 5.75
CA PHE A 155 13.06 -6.80 4.68
C PHE A 155 13.08 -7.95 3.66
N ILE A 156 13.15 -9.19 4.13
CA ILE A 156 13.17 -10.38 3.27
C ILE A 156 11.84 -10.56 2.54
N ALA A 157 10.71 -10.45 3.25
CA ALA A 157 9.38 -10.61 2.67
C ALA A 157 9.15 -9.59 1.56
N VAL A 158 9.43 -8.30 1.81
CA VAL A 158 9.17 -7.26 0.80
C VAL A 158 10.13 -7.34 -0.38
N THR A 159 11.42 -7.68 -0.17
CA THR A 159 12.39 -7.81 -1.27
C THR A 159 12.21 -9.08 -2.10
N SER A 160 11.75 -10.18 -1.48
CA SER A 160 11.60 -11.47 -2.15
C SER A 160 10.26 -11.67 -2.84
N VAL A 161 9.19 -11.03 -2.34
CA VAL A 161 7.81 -11.24 -2.80
C VAL A 161 7.35 -10.19 -3.82
N LEU A 162 7.78 -8.92 -3.70
CA LEU A 162 7.31 -7.84 -4.60
C LEU A 162 8.08 -7.68 -5.91
N GLY A 163 9.18 -8.42 -6.10
CA GLY A 163 10.08 -8.21 -7.24
C GLY A 163 10.04 -9.34 -8.27
N ALA A 164 9.99 -8.98 -9.56
CA ALA A 164 10.34 -9.91 -10.64
C ALA A 164 11.79 -10.44 -10.50
N SER A 165 12.64 -9.67 -9.83
CA SER A 165 14.01 -10.04 -9.48
C SER A 165 14.30 -9.72 -8.01
N ARG A 166 14.62 -10.76 -7.24
CA ARG A 166 15.04 -10.63 -5.84
C ARG A 166 16.27 -9.74 -5.69
N VAL A 167 17.23 -9.85 -6.62
CA VAL A 167 18.47 -9.05 -6.61
C VAL A 167 18.14 -7.56 -6.71
N ARG A 168 17.19 -7.18 -7.57
CA ARG A 168 16.75 -5.78 -7.67
C ARG A 168 16.03 -5.30 -6.41
N GLY A 169 15.25 -6.18 -5.78
CA GLY A 169 14.63 -5.93 -4.48
C GLY A 169 15.67 -5.64 -3.40
N PHE A 170 16.66 -6.53 -3.23
CA PHE A 170 17.76 -6.34 -2.27
C PHE A 170 18.62 -5.11 -2.56
N ALA A 171 18.94 -4.85 -3.84
CA ALA A 171 19.68 -3.65 -4.22
C ALA A 171 18.92 -2.37 -3.83
N SER A 172 17.61 -2.34 -4.06
CA SER A 172 16.75 -1.24 -3.64
C SER A 172 16.70 -1.09 -2.12
N LEU A 173 16.58 -2.19 -1.39
CA LEU A 173 16.64 -2.18 0.08
C LEU A 173 17.96 -1.60 0.58
N LEU A 174 19.10 -2.03 0.02
CA LEU A 174 20.43 -1.53 0.41
C LEU A 174 20.59 -0.03 0.16
N ILE A 175 20.06 0.48 -0.96
CA ILE A 175 20.00 1.93 -1.23
C ILE A 175 19.22 2.61 -0.11
N GLY A 176 18.05 2.08 0.25
CA GLY A 176 17.22 2.62 1.31
C GLY A 176 17.88 2.62 2.67
N LEU A 177 18.46 1.48 3.08
CA LEU A 177 19.22 1.34 4.32
C LEU A 177 20.36 2.36 4.37
N THR A 178 21.09 2.54 3.27
CA THR A 178 22.20 3.51 3.21
C THR A 178 21.71 4.94 3.43
N ILE A 179 20.59 5.32 2.82
CA ILE A 179 19.98 6.65 3.00
C ILE A 179 19.49 6.83 4.44
N GLY A 180 18.84 5.82 5.03
CA GLY A 180 18.33 5.89 6.40
C GLY A 180 19.44 6.02 7.46
N LEU A 181 20.64 5.50 7.18
CA LEU A 181 21.79 5.59 8.09
C LEU A 181 22.57 6.92 8.01
N VAL A 182 22.16 7.84 7.14
CA VAL A 182 22.75 9.19 7.08
C VAL A 182 22.31 9.98 8.30
N GLY A 183 23.27 10.54 9.04
CA GLY A 183 23.01 11.38 10.19
C GLY A 183 23.78 10.99 11.44
N LEU A 184 23.33 11.49 12.58
CA LEU A 184 23.83 11.13 13.89
C LEU A 184 23.36 9.73 14.29
N ASP A 185 24.27 8.90 14.77
CA ASP A 185 23.88 7.65 15.43
C ASP A 185 23.32 7.92 16.82
N GLU A 186 22.09 7.48 17.06
CA GLU A 186 21.36 7.73 18.32
C GLU A 186 22.01 7.10 19.55
N MET A 187 22.84 6.06 19.41
CA MET A 187 23.46 5.36 20.54
C MET A 187 24.80 5.97 20.96
N THR A 188 25.53 6.55 20.01
CA THR A 188 26.93 7.01 20.18
C THR A 188 27.10 8.50 19.96
N GLY A 189 26.13 9.17 19.34
CA GLY A 189 26.19 10.58 18.95
C GLY A 189 27.19 10.87 17.82
N GLN A 190 27.74 9.85 17.17
CA GLN A 190 28.70 10.03 16.08
C GLN A 190 28.00 10.31 14.75
N GLN A 191 28.53 11.25 13.98
CA GLN A 191 28.06 11.53 12.62
C GLN A 191 28.48 10.40 11.66
N ARG A 192 27.54 9.93 10.84
CA ARG A 192 27.73 8.88 9.84
C ARG A 192 27.20 9.34 8.49
N LEU A 193 28.00 9.11 7.44
CA LEU A 193 27.63 9.41 6.05
C LEU A 193 27.22 10.88 5.83
N THR A 194 27.67 11.81 6.69
CA THR A 194 27.39 13.26 6.57
C THR A 194 28.33 13.96 5.59
N PHE A 195 29.41 13.29 5.17
CA PHE A 195 30.44 13.82 4.25
C PHE A 195 31.00 15.19 4.67
N GLY A 196 31.00 15.49 5.98
CA GLY A 196 31.46 16.77 6.53
C GLY A 196 30.44 17.91 6.46
N SER A 197 29.22 17.67 5.99
CA SER A 197 28.13 18.65 5.97
C SER A 197 27.31 18.60 7.25
N LEU A 198 27.13 19.75 7.90
CA LEU A 198 26.24 19.87 9.06
C LEU A 198 24.75 19.72 8.69
N HIS A 199 24.35 20.06 7.46
CA HIS A 199 22.97 19.86 7.00
C HIS A 199 22.56 18.38 6.94
N LEU A 200 23.53 17.45 6.92
CA LEU A 200 23.26 16.01 6.96
C LEU A 200 23.37 15.44 8.37
N ALA A 201 23.72 16.23 9.39
CA ALA A 201 23.88 15.74 10.76
C ALA A 201 22.54 15.29 11.35
N ASP A 202 21.46 16.01 11.07
CA ASP A 202 20.09 15.65 11.49
C ASP A 202 19.49 14.51 10.66
N GLY A 203 20.25 13.99 9.68
CA GLY A 203 19.82 12.96 8.76
C GLY A 203 19.00 13.50 7.60
N ILE A 204 18.40 12.61 6.82
CA ILE A 204 17.50 12.98 5.73
C ILE A 204 16.08 12.66 6.16
N ASP A 205 15.22 13.68 6.18
CA ASP A 205 13.83 13.52 6.59
C ASP A 205 13.11 12.48 5.70
N VAL A 206 12.49 11.50 6.37
CA VAL A 206 11.80 10.37 5.71
C VAL A 206 10.67 10.86 4.79
N VAL A 207 9.98 11.94 5.15
CA VAL A 207 8.93 12.56 4.33
C VAL A 207 9.52 13.11 3.04
N VAL A 208 10.67 13.79 3.12
CA VAL A 208 11.39 14.29 1.94
C VAL A 208 11.79 13.14 1.03
N VAL A 209 12.29 12.03 1.58
CA VAL A 209 12.62 10.82 0.81
C VAL A 209 11.38 10.21 0.17
N ALA A 210 10.27 10.10 0.89
CA ALA A 210 9.01 9.57 0.38
C ALA A 210 8.47 10.41 -0.78
N VAL A 211 8.44 11.75 -0.63
CA VAL A 211 8.03 12.69 -1.67
C VAL A 211 8.97 12.60 -2.88
N ALA A 212 10.28 12.55 -2.66
CA ALA A 212 11.26 12.41 -3.72
C ALA A 212 11.07 11.12 -4.54
N LEU A 213 10.98 9.98 -3.86
CA LEU A 213 10.87 8.68 -4.50
C LEU A 213 9.51 8.46 -5.18
N PHE A 214 8.41 8.85 -4.54
CA PHE A 214 7.06 8.64 -5.08
C PHE A 214 6.60 9.76 -5.99
N ALA A 215 6.75 11.04 -5.64
CA ALA A 215 6.24 12.14 -6.46
C ALA A 215 7.23 12.56 -7.54
N VAL A 216 8.46 12.95 -7.16
CA VAL A 216 9.45 13.47 -8.13
C VAL A 216 9.92 12.37 -9.08
N GLY A 217 10.31 11.21 -8.55
CA GLY A 217 10.79 10.09 -9.35
C GLY A 217 9.75 9.54 -10.34
N GLU A 218 8.46 9.49 -9.95
CA GLU A 218 7.38 9.10 -10.86
C GLU A 218 7.12 10.18 -11.91
N SER A 219 7.11 11.45 -11.51
CA SER A 219 6.89 12.57 -12.44
C SER A 219 7.93 12.59 -13.56
N LEU A 220 9.21 12.40 -13.21
CA LEU A 220 10.31 12.29 -14.18
C LEU A 220 10.17 11.04 -15.05
N TRP A 221 9.76 9.90 -14.48
CA TRP A 221 9.52 8.66 -15.22
C TRP A 221 8.44 8.81 -16.29
N VAL A 222 7.32 9.41 -15.91
CA VAL A 222 6.19 9.63 -16.81
C VAL A 222 6.52 10.69 -17.85
N ALA A 223 7.24 11.74 -17.49
CA ALA A 223 7.73 12.73 -18.45
C ALA A 223 8.63 12.10 -19.52
N ALA A 224 9.53 11.18 -19.13
CA ALA A 224 10.42 10.48 -20.05
C ALA A 224 9.70 9.49 -20.98
N HIS A 225 8.54 8.94 -20.55
CA HIS A 225 7.80 7.90 -21.28
C HIS A 225 6.45 8.39 -21.84
N LEU A 226 6.23 9.71 -21.88
CA LEU A 226 4.94 10.27 -22.25
C LEU A 226 4.60 9.90 -23.71
N ARG A 227 3.69 8.93 -23.89
CA ARG A 227 3.14 8.58 -25.20
C ARG A 227 2.31 9.75 -25.74
N ARG A 228 2.55 10.13 -27.00
CA ARG A 228 1.88 11.26 -27.68
C ARG A 228 0.37 11.09 -27.91
N LYS A 229 -0.19 9.88 -27.76
CA LYS A 229 -1.63 9.62 -27.92
C LYS A 229 -2.32 9.56 -26.56
N PRO A 230 -3.28 10.46 -26.26
CA PRO A 230 -4.08 10.36 -25.04
C PRO A 230 -4.92 9.08 -25.08
N ALA A 231 -4.93 8.33 -23.98
CA ALA A 231 -5.81 7.17 -23.86
C ALA A 231 -7.26 7.65 -23.83
N SER A 232 -8.11 7.10 -24.71
CA SER A 232 -9.52 7.45 -24.75
C SER A 232 -10.27 6.74 -23.63
N ALA A 233 -10.66 7.48 -22.59
CA ALA A 233 -11.50 6.95 -21.52
C ALA A 233 -12.86 6.49 -22.07
N ILE A 234 -13.26 5.27 -21.69
CA ILE A 234 -14.58 4.72 -22.03
C ILE A 234 -15.63 5.58 -21.30
N PRO A 235 -16.58 6.22 -22.01
CA PRO A 235 -17.61 7.01 -21.36
C PRO A 235 -18.51 6.08 -20.55
N VAL A 236 -18.85 6.50 -19.33
CA VAL A 236 -19.73 5.76 -18.43
C VAL A 236 -20.79 6.66 -17.85
N GLY A 237 -22.00 6.11 -17.72
CA GLY A 237 -23.08 6.71 -16.96
C GLY A 237 -22.94 6.43 -15.47
N ARG A 238 -23.99 6.78 -14.70
CA ARG A 238 -24.06 6.48 -13.27
C ARG A 238 -23.87 4.98 -13.03
N ALA A 239 -23.03 4.62 -12.05
CA ALA A 239 -22.80 3.23 -11.68
C ALA A 239 -24.10 2.61 -11.11
N PHE A 240 -24.49 1.44 -11.61
CA PHE A 240 -25.66 0.71 -11.15
C PHE A 240 -25.45 -0.80 -11.29
N LEU A 241 -26.20 -1.58 -10.52
CA LEU A 241 -26.12 -3.04 -10.56
C LEU A 241 -27.51 -3.65 -10.79
N GLY A 242 -27.63 -4.53 -11.78
CA GLY A 242 -28.85 -5.31 -12.00
C GLY A 242 -29.02 -6.41 -10.95
N ARG A 243 -30.23 -6.97 -10.84
CA ARG A 243 -30.52 -8.08 -9.90
C ARG A 243 -29.64 -9.31 -10.14
N GLU A 244 -29.40 -9.65 -11.41
CA GLU A 244 -28.55 -10.78 -11.77
C GLU A 244 -27.08 -10.53 -11.39
N ASP A 245 -26.56 -9.36 -11.71
CA ASP A 245 -25.22 -8.92 -11.37
C ASP A 245 -24.98 -8.92 -9.86
N PHE A 246 -25.98 -8.47 -9.08
CA PHE A 246 -25.96 -8.57 -7.62
C PHE A 246 -25.92 -10.02 -7.14
N ARG A 247 -26.79 -10.89 -7.70
CA ARG A 247 -26.84 -12.32 -7.36
C ARG A 247 -25.53 -13.04 -7.66
N ARG A 248 -24.81 -12.61 -8.70
CA ARG A 248 -23.48 -13.14 -9.06
C ARG A 248 -22.38 -12.60 -8.14
N SER A 249 -22.50 -11.37 -7.66
CA SER A 249 -21.42 -10.66 -6.94
C SER A 249 -21.42 -10.84 -5.41
N TRP A 250 -22.55 -11.13 -4.77
CA TRP A 250 -22.62 -11.15 -3.29
C TRP A 250 -21.72 -12.22 -2.63
N LYS A 251 -21.58 -13.40 -3.24
CA LYS A 251 -20.67 -14.44 -2.71
C LYS A 251 -19.20 -14.04 -2.88
N PRO A 252 -18.74 -13.61 -4.08
CA PRO A 252 -17.41 -13.05 -4.24
C PRO A 252 -17.07 -11.95 -3.22
N TRP A 253 -17.97 -11.00 -2.97
CA TRP A 253 -17.73 -9.93 -1.99
C TRP A 253 -17.50 -10.43 -0.57
N LEU A 254 -18.18 -11.50 -0.16
CA LEU A 254 -18.02 -12.09 1.17
C LEU A 254 -16.77 -12.98 1.29
N ARG A 255 -16.39 -13.66 0.21
CA ARG A 255 -15.18 -14.51 0.20
C ARG A 255 -13.90 -13.71 0.13
N GLY A 256 -13.94 -12.58 -0.58
CA GLY A 256 -12.76 -11.73 -0.81
C GLY A 256 -12.00 -11.36 0.47
N PRO A 257 -12.67 -10.92 1.54
CA PRO A 257 -12.04 -10.58 2.82
C PRO A 257 -11.38 -11.75 3.55
N VAL A 258 -11.96 -12.94 3.43
CA VAL A 258 -11.40 -14.17 4.03
C VAL A 258 -10.05 -14.52 3.39
N ILE A 259 -9.86 -14.16 2.12
CA ILE A 259 -8.58 -14.35 1.40
C ILE A 259 -7.63 -13.19 1.70
N GLY A 260 -8.12 -11.95 1.63
CA GLY A 260 -7.28 -10.74 1.65
C GLY A 260 -6.71 -10.42 3.02
N PHE A 261 -7.57 -10.36 4.03
CA PHE A 261 -7.18 -9.87 5.35
C PHE A 261 -6.08 -10.73 6.00
N PRO A 262 -6.21 -12.07 6.11
CA PRO A 262 -5.19 -12.88 6.79
C PRO A 262 -3.84 -12.89 6.07
N PHE A 263 -3.87 -12.82 4.73
CA PHE A 263 -2.65 -12.88 3.91
C PHE A 263 -1.75 -11.67 4.12
N VAL A 264 -2.33 -10.50 4.44
CA VAL A 264 -1.60 -9.24 4.60
C VAL A 264 -1.48 -8.80 6.06
N ALA A 265 -2.39 -9.24 6.93
CA ALA A 265 -2.26 -9.07 8.38
C ALA A 265 -1.01 -9.77 8.93
N ILE A 266 -0.66 -10.92 8.34
CA ILE A 266 0.67 -11.50 8.50
C ILE A 266 1.60 -10.77 7.53
N PRO A 267 2.75 -10.22 7.97
CA PRO A 267 3.66 -9.43 7.13
C PRO A 267 4.45 -10.31 6.14
N ALA A 268 3.72 -11.03 5.27
CA ALA A 268 4.23 -12.04 4.34
C ALA A 268 4.19 -11.59 2.86
N GLY A 269 3.70 -10.39 2.56
CA GLY A 269 3.66 -9.85 1.19
C GLY A 269 2.66 -8.72 1.00
N GLY A 270 2.60 -8.18 -0.23
CA GLY A 270 1.64 -7.13 -0.62
C GLY A 270 0.28 -7.69 -1.08
N ALA A 271 -0.69 -6.79 -1.32
CA ALA A 271 -2.07 -7.13 -1.69
C ALA A 271 -2.25 -7.78 -3.09
N GLU A 272 -1.19 -7.88 -3.89
CA GLU A 272 -1.22 -8.43 -5.26
C GLU A 272 -1.50 -9.94 -5.28
N ILE A 273 -0.83 -10.70 -4.41
CA ILE A 273 -1.00 -12.15 -4.33
C ILE A 273 -2.42 -12.52 -3.89
N PRO A 274 -2.98 -11.97 -2.80
CA PRO A 274 -4.33 -12.34 -2.39
C PRO A 274 -5.39 -11.92 -3.41
N THR A 275 -5.25 -10.75 -4.07
CA THR A 275 -6.20 -10.34 -5.12
C THR A 275 -6.18 -11.28 -6.32
N PHE A 276 -5.00 -11.75 -6.74
CA PHE A 276 -4.89 -12.77 -7.78
C PHE A 276 -5.42 -14.13 -7.32
N LEU A 277 -5.16 -14.54 -6.07
CA LEU A 277 -5.70 -15.77 -5.50
C LEU A 277 -7.24 -15.74 -5.44
N SER A 278 -7.81 -14.58 -5.09
CA SER A 278 -9.25 -14.33 -5.13
C SER A 278 -9.80 -14.50 -6.54
N TYR A 279 -9.14 -13.94 -7.55
CA TYR A 279 -9.51 -14.12 -8.96
C TYR A 279 -9.53 -15.58 -9.39
N VAL A 280 -8.47 -16.34 -9.09
CA VAL A 280 -8.39 -17.77 -9.41
C VAL A 280 -9.47 -18.57 -8.67
N THR A 281 -9.73 -18.22 -7.41
CA THR A 281 -10.76 -18.86 -6.59
C THR A 281 -12.15 -18.62 -7.17
N GLU A 282 -12.47 -17.38 -7.55
CA GLU A 282 -13.75 -17.06 -8.18
C GLU A 282 -13.90 -17.72 -9.55
N LYS A 283 -12.84 -17.80 -10.35
CA LYS A 283 -12.83 -18.56 -11.61
C LYS A 283 -13.12 -20.05 -11.38
N ARG A 284 -12.56 -20.65 -10.33
CA ARG A 284 -12.80 -22.06 -9.99
C ARG A 284 -14.22 -22.30 -9.49
N LEU A 285 -14.77 -21.40 -8.68
CA LEU A 285 -16.09 -21.56 -8.06
C LEU A 285 -17.25 -21.13 -8.96
N SER A 286 -16.99 -20.29 -9.98
CA SER A 286 -18.03 -19.80 -10.87
C SER A 286 -18.55 -20.89 -11.80
N LYS A 287 -19.85 -20.81 -12.10
CA LYS A 287 -20.50 -21.58 -13.17
C LYS A 287 -20.18 -21.03 -14.57
N HIS A 288 -19.76 -19.77 -14.65
CA HIS A 288 -19.50 -19.00 -15.87
C HIS A 288 -17.99 -18.87 -16.15
N ARG A 289 -17.26 -20.00 -16.12
CA ARG A 289 -15.79 -20.00 -16.19
C ARG A 289 -15.25 -19.45 -17.52
N ASP A 290 -16.04 -19.55 -18.57
CA ASP A 290 -15.77 -19.12 -19.94
C ASP A 290 -15.83 -17.59 -20.13
N GLU A 291 -16.48 -16.88 -19.20
CA GLU A 291 -16.58 -15.42 -19.19
C GLU A 291 -15.33 -14.73 -18.60
N PHE A 292 -14.53 -15.42 -17.80
CA PHE A 292 -13.33 -14.86 -17.16
C PHE A 292 -12.26 -14.47 -18.19
N GLY A 293 -11.69 -13.28 -18.04
CA GLY A 293 -10.82 -12.62 -19.02
C GLY A 293 -11.58 -12.01 -20.21
N LYS A 294 -12.91 -12.16 -20.25
CA LYS A 294 -13.80 -11.58 -21.26
C LYS A 294 -14.86 -10.67 -20.64
N GLY A 295 -14.88 -10.51 -19.31
CA GLY A 295 -15.78 -9.63 -18.59
C GLY A 295 -16.75 -10.34 -17.64
N ALA A 296 -16.24 -11.26 -16.82
CA ALA A 296 -16.99 -11.85 -15.71
C ALA A 296 -17.06 -10.90 -14.51
N ILE A 297 -18.27 -10.63 -14.01
CA ILE A 297 -18.46 -9.69 -12.89
C ILE A 297 -17.86 -10.21 -11.58
N GLU A 298 -17.83 -11.53 -11.38
CA GLU A 298 -17.19 -12.19 -10.24
C GLU A 298 -15.67 -11.95 -10.24
N GLY A 299 -15.07 -11.84 -11.42
CA GLY A 299 -13.66 -11.52 -11.62
C GLY A 299 -13.29 -10.08 -11.24
N VAL A 300 -14.29 -9.21 -11.03
CA VAL A 300 -14.10 -7.86 -10.46
C VAL A 300 -14.52 -7.84 -8.99
N ALA A 301 -15.70 -8.37 -8.67
CA ALA A 301 -16.29 -8.31 -7.34
C ALA A 301 -15.40 -8.94 -6.25
N GLY A 302 -14.90 -10.15 -6.47
CA GLY A 302 -14.06 -10.86 -5.49
C GLY A 302 -12.72 -10.15 -5.24
N PRO A 303 -11.91 -9.90 -6.29
CA PRO A 303 -10.63 -9.23 -6.14
C PRO A 303 -10.71 -7.84 -5.51
N GLU A 304 -11.74 -7.05 -5.83
CA GLU A 304 -11.90 -5.72 -5.25
C GLU A 304 -12.22 -5.77 -3.75
N ALA A 305 -13.09 -6.69 -3.32
CA ALA A 305 -13.34 -6.92 -1.89
C ALA A 305 -12.09 -7.45 -1.17
N THR A 306 -11.29 -8.28 -1.83
CA THR A 306 -9.99 -8.73 -1.33
C THR A 306 -9.01 -7.59 -1.17
N ALA A 307 -8.94 -6.65 -2.11
CA ALA A 307 -8.01 -5.52 -2.07
C ALA A 307 -8.27 -4.65 -0.83
N SER A 308 -9.51 -4.26 -0.57
CA SER A 308 -9.86 -3.40 0.58
C SER A 308 -9.70 -4.12 1.91
N ALA A 309 -10.01 -5.42 1.97
CA ALA A 309 -9.75 -6.20 3.17
C ALA A 309 -8.24 -6.36 3.44
N SER A 310 -7.43 -6.48 2.39
CA SER A 310 -5.97 -6.51 2.48
C SER A 310 -5.40 -5.18 2.99
N ALA A 311 -6.03 -4.05 2.63
CA ALA A 311 -5.68 -2.74 3.17
C ALA A 311 -5.92 -2.67 4.69
N ALA A 312 -7.07 -3.16 5.17
CA ALA A 312 -7.30 -3.28 6.60
C ALA A 312 -6.29 -4.21 7.29
N GLY A 313 -5.92 -5.33 6.66
CA GLY A 313 -4.86 -6.23 7.14
C GLY A 313 -3.49 -5.55 7.23
N THR A 314 -3.15 -4.71 6.25
CA THR A 314 -1.93 -3.89 6.26
C THR A 314 -1.91 -2.97 7.50
N LEU A 315 -3.04 -2.31 7.79
CA LEU A 315 -3.16 -1.45 8.96
C LEU A 315 -3.00 -2.21 10.28
N VAL A 316 -3.41 -3.49 10.37
CA VAL A 316 -3.10 -4.32 11.55
C VAL A 316 -1.59 -4.35 11.78
N SER A 317 -0.83 -4.84 10.79
CA SER A 317 0.62 -5.01 10.92
C SER A 317 1.36 -3.69 11.19
N MET A 318 0.91 -2.60 10.55
CA MET A 318 1.51 -1.29 10.74
C MET A 318 1.21 -0.70 12.13
N LEU A 319 -0.05 -0.77 12.58
CA LEU A 319 -0.44 -0.16 13.86
C LEU A 319 0.07 -0.98 15.06
N THR A 320 0.10 -2.31 14.96
CA THR A 320 0.45 -3.19 16.09
C THR A 320 1.92 -3.56 16.14
N LEU A 321 2.61 -3.70 15.01
CA LEU A 321 4.01 -4.09 14.95
C LEU A 321 4.93 -2.97 14.44
N GLY A 322 4.39 -1.86 13.96
CA GLY A 322 5.19 -0.81 13.32
C GLY A 322 5.80 -1.23 11.99
N LEU A 323 5.23 -2.25 11.33
CA LEU A 323 5.76 -2.79 10.07
C LEU A 323 4.85 -2.45 8.89
N PRO A 324 5.34 -1.69 7.90
CA PRO A 324 4.60 -1.44 6.69
C PRO A 324 4.82 -2.57 5.67
N THR A 325 3.74 -3.12 5.13
CA THR A 325 3.78 -4.14 4.07
C THR A 325 3.47 -3.57 2.68
N THR A 326 3.06 -2.30 2.61
CA THR A 326 2.74 -1.57 1.36
C THR A 326 3.39 -0.20 1.33
N ALA A 327 3.46 0.41 0.15
CA ALA A 327 3.98 1.76 -0.02
C ALA A 327 3.16 2.81 0.74
N VAL A 328 1.84 2.69 0.76
CA VAL A 328 0.98 3.61 1.50
C VAL A 328 1.24 3.50 2.99
N ALA A 329 1.32 2.28 3.52
CA ALA A 329 1.62 2.06 4.92
C ALA A 329 3.02 2.54 5.31
N ALA A 330 4.01 2.43 4.42
CA ALA A 330 5.35 2.96 4.67
C ALA A 330 5.31 4.49 4.81
N VAL A 331 4.58 5.17 3.91
CA VAL A 331 4.40 6.63 4.00
C VAL A 331 3.57 7.02 5.23
N MET A 332 2.56 6.25 5.62
CA MET A 332 1.80 6.48 6.86
C MET A 332 2.66 6.25 8.11
N LEU A 333 3.58 5.27 8.10
CA LEU A 333 4.54 5.05 9.18
C LEU A 333 5.51 6.23 9.30
N ALA A 334 5.98 6.77 8.17
CA ALA A 334 6.75 8.02 8.15
C ALA A 334 5.95 9.19 8.74
N ALA A 335 4.65 9.27 8.45
CA ALA A 335 3.76 10.26 9.03
C ALA A 335 3.70 10.14 10.56
N PHE A 336 3.58 8.92 11.08
CA PHE A 336 3.56 8.70 12.53
C PHE A 336 4.86 9.22 13.17
N GLN A 337 6.01 8.87 12.59
CA GLN A 337 7.31 9.35 13.04
C GLN A 337 7.41 10.88 12.98
N GLN A 338 6.88 11.50 11.92
CA GLN A 338 6.84 12.96 11.77
C GLN A 338 6.02 13.65 12.88
N TYR A 339 4.93 13.02 13.34
CA TYR A 339 4.16 13.49 14.50
C TYR A 339 4.77 13.10 15.86
N GLY A 340 5.95 12.47 15.87
CA GLY A 340 6.59 11.98 17.10
C GLY A 340 5.88 10.78 17.73
N ILE A 341 5.00 10.12 16.97
CA ILE A 341 4.23 8.96 17.42
C ILE A 341 4.94 7.71 16.91
N GLN A 342 5.19 6.75 17.79
CA GLN A 342 5.82 5.49 17.43
C GLN A 342 4.77 4.37 17.32
N PRO A 343 4.48 3.86 16.11
CA PRO A 343 3.60 2.71 15.94
C PRO A 343 4.22 1.45 16.52
N GLY A 344 3.37 0.52 16.93
CA GLY A 344 3.79 -0.69 17.61
C GLY A 344 2.82 -1.11 18.72
N PRO A 345 3.24 -2.07 19.56
CA PRO A 345 2.32 -2.72 20.50
C PRO A 345 1.72 -1.75 21.51
N LEU A 346 2.50 -0.76 21.92
CA LEU A 346 2.12 0.27 22.90
C LEU A 346 1.27 1.40 22.30
N LEU A 347 1.08 1.45 20.98
CA LEU A 347 0.31 2.52 20.33
C LEU A 347 -1.15 2.55 20.82
N PHE A 348 -1.76 1.38 21.02
CA PHE A 348 -3.13 1.26 21.51
C PHE A 348 -3.29 1.70 22.97
N GLU A 349 -2.21 1.72 23.75
CA GLU A 349 -2.19 2.19 25.13
C GLU A 349 -1.92 3.70 25.20
N ARG A 350 -0.90 4.17 24.48
CA ARG A 350 -0.44 5.57 24.53
C ARG A 350 -1.31 6.52 23.72
N GLU A 351 -1.77 6.08 22.55
CA GLU A 351 -2.48 6.89 21.56
C GLU A 351 -3.89 6.33 21.27
N SER A 352 -4.56 5.79 22.29
CA SER A 352 -5.86 5.13 22.15
C SER A 352 -6.88 5.97 21.37
N ALA A 353 -7.04 7.25 21.73
CA ALA A 353 -8.00 8.14 21.08
C ALA A 353 -7.73 8.31 19.57
N LEU A 354 -6.45 8.44 19.18
CA LEU A 354 -6.04 8.54 17.78
C LEU A 354 -6.32 7.23 17.05
N VAL A 355 -5.90 6.10 17.61
CA VAL A 355 -6.03 4.79 16.95
C VAL A 355 -7.51 4.43 16.75
N TRP A 356 -8.33 4.59 17.78
CA TRP A 356 -9.76 4.28 17.67
C TRP A 356 -10.52 5.31 16.85
N GLY A 357 -10.13 6.59 16.90
CA GLY A 357 -10.64 7.62 15.99
C GLY A 357 -10.32 7.31 14.53
N LEU A 358 -9.09 6.90 14.24
CA LEU A 358 -8.66 6.42 12.92
C LEU A 358 -9.49 5.21 12.49
N ILE A 359 -9.57 4.15 13.31
CA ILE A 359 -10.33 2.93 12.97
C ILE A 359 -11.81 3.24 12.72
N ALA A 360 -12.45 4.06 13.57
CA ALA A 360 -13.83 4.49 13.39
C ALA A 360 -14.01 5.28 12.08
N SER A 361 -13.04 6.14 11.75
CA SER A 361 -13.05 6.90 10.49
C SER A 361 -12.95 6.01 9.25
N LEU A 362 -12.37 4.81 9.34
CA LEU A 362 -12.35 3.87 8.20
C LEU A 362 -13.77 3.45 7.81
N PHE A 363 -14.65 3.20 8.79
CA PHE A 363 -16.07 2.90 8.52
C PHE A 363 -16.77 4.09 7.85
N ILE A 364 -16.56 5.30 8.38
CA ILE A 364 -17.14 6.53 7.83
C ILE A 364 -16.62 6.76 6.40
N GLY A 365 -15.32 6.63 6.19
CA GLY A 365 -14.65 6.77 4.90
C GLY A 365 -15.18 5.79 3.86
N LEU A 366 -15.39 4.53 4.23
CA LEU A 366 -16.01 3.52 3.35
C LEU A 366 -17.44 3.90 2.94
N CYS A 367 -18.25 4.41 3.88
CA CYS A 367 -19.57 4.94 3.57
C CYS A 367 -19.49 6.15 2.63
N LEU A 368 -18.61 7.12 2.93
CA LEU A 368 -18.39 8.31 2.10
C LEU A 368 -17.93 7.94 0.68
N LEU A 369 -17.02 6.97 0.55
CA LEU A 369 -16.56 6.46 -0.75
C LEU A 369 -17.73 5.94 -1.58
N LEU A 370 -18.62 5.14 -0.98
CA LEU A 370 -19.77 4.62 -1.70
C LEU A 370 -20.73 5.74 -2.13
N VAL A 371 -21.02 6.66 -1.21
CA VAL A 371 -21.94 7.79 -1.43
C VAL A 371 -21.40 8.78 -2.46
N LEU A 372 -20.09 9.07 -2.45
CA LEU A 372 -19.46 10.02 -3.34
C LEU A 372 -19.14 9.39 -4.69
N ASN A 373 -18.57 8.18 -4.72
CA ASN A 373 -18.01 7.65 -5.97
C ASN A 373 -19.02 7.02 -6.91
N LEU A 374 -20.13 6.45 -6.43
CA LEU A 374 -21.18 5.94 -7.32
C LEU A 374 -21.84 7.06 -8.16
N PRO A 375 -22.25 8.21 -7.57
CA PRO A 375 -22.80 9.33 -8.34
C PRO A 375 -21.74 10.09 -9.15
N LEU A 376 -20.52 10.25 -8.61
CA LEU A 376 -19.46 11.02 -9.26
C LEU A 376 -18.65 10.21 -10.30
N ALA A 377 -18.99 8.94 -10.55
CA ALA A 377 -18.34 8.12 -11.58
C ALA A 377 -18.18 8.82 -12.95
N PRO A 378 -19.16 9.57 -13.48
CA PRO A 378 -19.00 10.33 -14.73
C PRO A 378 -18.01 11.50 -14.60
N VAL A 379 -17.91 12.12 -13.41
CA VAL A 379 -16.96 13.20 -13.13
C VAL A 379 -15.54 12.63 -13.09
N TRP A 380 -15.34 11.50 -12.42
CA TRP A 380 -14.07 10.77 -12.41
C TRP A 380 -13.63 10.38 -13.83
N ALA A 381 -14.55 9.89 -14.66
CA ALA A 381 -14.28 9.59 -16.06
C ALA A 381 -13.86 10.83 -16.89
N LYS A 382 -14.32 12.04 -16.51
CA LYS A 382 -13.87 13.30 -17.13
C LYS A 382 -12.48 13.71 -16.62
N LEU A 383 -12.16 13.45 -15.36
CA LEU A 383 -10.85 13.74 -14.77
C LEU A 383 -9.70 13.06 -15.53
N LEU A 384 -9.97 11.87 -16.08
CA LEU A 384 -9.06 11.14 -16.97
C LEU A 384 -8.63 11.91 -18.23
N ARG A 385 -9.36 12.97 -18.60
CA ARG A 385 -9.07 13.81 -19.76
C ARG A 385 -8.12 14.97 -19.45
N ILE A 386 -7.77 15.19 -18.18
CA ILE A 386 -6.81 16.24 -17.81
C ILE A 386 -5.46 15.97 -18.49
N PRO A 387 -4.87 16.95 -19.18
CA PRO A 387 -3.57 16.77 -19.80
C PRO A 387 -2.50 16.49 -18.73
N ARG A 388 -1.81 15.36 -18.88
CA ARG A 388 -0.75 14.91 -17.97
C ARG A 388 0.31 15.98 -17.66
N PRO A 389 0.79 16.83 -18.60
CA PRO A 389 1.81 17.83 -18.29
C PRO A 389 1.42 18.79 -17.16
N TYR A 390 0.17 19.28 -17.14
CA TYR A 390 -0.29 20.20 -16.09
C TYR A 390 -0.39 19.51 -14.73
N LEU A 391 -0.81 18.25 -14.72
CA LEU A 391 -0.91 17.45 -13.51
C LEU A 391 0.47 17.24 -12.85
N TYR A 392 1.46 16.78 -13.62
CA TYR A 392 2.80 16.55 -13.08
C TYR A 392 3.53 17.85 -12.74
N ALA A 393 3.27 18.95 -13.46
CA ALA A 393 3.76 20.27 -13.07
C ALA A 393 3.21 20.70 -11.69
N GLY A 394 1.91 20.50 -11.46
CA GLY A 394 1.28 20.75 -10.16
C GLY A 394 1.87 19.87 -9.05
N ILE A 395 2.06 18.57 -9.30
CA ILE A 395 2.67 17.64 -8.34
C ILE A 395 4.09 18.08 -7.96
N LEU A 396 4.92 18.43 -8.95
CA LEU A 396 6.28 18.90 -8.69
C LEU A 396 6.30 20.23 -7.93
N PHE A 397 5.37 21.14 -8.23
CA PHE A 397 5.20 22.39 -7.49
C PHE A 397 4.85 22.12 -6.02
N PHE A 398 3.81 21.35 -5.75
CA PHE A 398 3.40 21.04 -4.38
C PHE A 398 4.43 20.19 -3.62
N ALA A 399 5.13 19.28 -4.31
CA ALA A 399 6.23 18.51 -3.73
C ALA A 399 7.38 19.43 -3.29
N SER A 400 7.74 20.41 -4.12
CA SER A 400 8.78 21.39 -3.80
C SER A 400 8.35 22.29 -2.64
N VAL A 401 7.14 22.84 -2.69
CA VAL A 401 6.60 23.64 -1.58
C VAL A 401 6.55 22.82 -0.29
N GLY A 402 6.14 21.56 -0.38
CA GLY A 402 6.05 20.65 0.74
C GLY A 402 7.40 20.33 1.36
N ALA A 403 8.40 19.93 0.55
CA ALA A 403 9.74 19.65 1.04
C ALA A 403 10.38 20.88 1.69
N TYR A 404 10.22 22.07 1.11
CA TYR A 404 10.69 23.31 1.73
C TYR A 404 9.95 23.61 3.05
N ALA A 405 8.65 23.33 3.14
CA ALA A 405 7.85 23.64 4.32
C ALA A 405 8.21 22.79 5.56
N VAL A 406 8.88 21.64 5.41
CA VAL A 406 9.22 20.77 6.54
C VAL A 406 10.22 21.46 7.48
N ASN A 407 11.37 21.89 6.95
CA ASN A 407 12.44 22.51 7.76
C ASN A 407 12.74 23.96 7.38
N ALA A 408 12.03 24.53 6.40
CA ALA A 408 12.37 25.83 5.80
C ALA A 408 13.82 25.90 5.27
N ASP A 409 14.40 24.75 4.88
CA ASP A 409 15.75 24.65 4.34
C ASP A 409 15.72 24.39 2.82
N VAL A 410 16.55 25.13 2.09
CA VAL A 410 16.77 24.93 0.65
C VAL A 410 17.57 23.65 0.39
N PHE A 411 18.35 23.18 1.36
CA PHE A 411 19.08 21.92 1.25
C PHE A 411 18.12 20.74 1.04
N ASP A 412 16.96 20.72 1.71
CA ASP A 412 15.95 19.68 1.55
C ASP A 412 15.38 19.62 0.13
N LEU A 413 15.25 20.76 -0.55
CA LEU A 413 14.85 20.80 -1.96
C LEU A 413 15.89 20.11 -2.84
N LEU A 414 17.18 20.39 -2.61
CA LEU A 414 18.27 19.78 -3.37
C LEU A 414 18.30 18.27 -3.14
N VAL A 415 18.19 17.83 -1.88
CA VAL A 415 18.13 16.41 -1.51
C VAL A 415 16.90 15.76 -2.16
N MET A 416 15.73 16.40 -2.11
CA MET A 416 14.51 15.90 -2.75
C MET A 416 14.71 15.68 -4.25
N PHE A 417 15.31 16.63 -4.97
CA PHE A 417 15.54 16.46 -6.40
C PHE A 417 16.60 15.39 -6.71
N VAL A 418 17.68 15.31 -5.93
CA VAL A 418 18.72 14.27 -6.10
C VAL A 418 18.13 12.87 -5.87
N ILE A 419 17.39 12.68 -4.78
CA ILE A 419 16.69 11.42 -4.48
C ILE A 419 15.58 11.17 -5.51
N GLY A 420 14.93 12.21 -6.02
CA GLY A 420 13.94 12.10 -7.09
C GLY A 420 14.53 11.56 -8.39
N VAL A 421 15.72 12.04 -8.76
CA VAL A 421 16.49 11.49 -9.89
C VAL A 421 16.89 10.04 -9.61
N LEU A 422 17.32 9.71 -8.39
CA LEU A 422 17.57 8.32 -8.00
C LEU A 422 16.31 7.45 -8.16
N GLY A 423 15.15 7.93 -7.71
CA GLY A 423 13.86 7.25 -7.87
C GLY A 423 13.46 7.06 -9.34
N PHE A 424 13.81 7.99 -10.22
CA PHE A 424 13.67 7.84 -11.68
C PHE A 424 14.61 6.76 -12.24
N VAL A 425 15.88 6.77 -11.83
CA VAL A 425 16.88 5.77 -12.23
C VAL A 425 16.46 4.37 -11.76
N MET A 426 15.98 4.24 -10.53
CA MET A 426 15.46 2.99 -10.00
C MET A 426 14.36 2.42 -10.89
N ARG A 427 13.37 3.24 -11.26
CA ARG A 427 12.29 2.82 -12.19
C ARG A 427 12.83 2.40 -13.55
N ARG A 428 13.79 3.16 -14.10
CA ARG A 428 14.42 2.86 -15.39
C ARG A 428 15.11 1.49 -15.42
N TYR A 429 15.74 1.08 -14.33
CA TYR A 429 16.42 -0.22 -14.22
C TYR A 429 15.54 -1.30 -13.57
N GLY A 430 14.28 -1.00 -13.28
CA GLY A 430 13.33 -1.93 -12.67
C GLY A 430 13.66 -2.29 -11.22
N LEU A 431 14.31 -1.39 -10.47
CA LEU A 431 14.43 -1.49 -9.02
C LEU A 431 13.12 -1.03 -8.37
N PRO A 432 12.45 -1.88 -7.58
CA PRO A 432 11.21 -1.51 -6.92
C PRO A 432 11.46 -0.42 -5.89
N VAL A 433 10.60 0.60 -5.80
CA VAL A 433 10.78 1.73 -4.86
C VAL A 433 10.42 1.35 -3.43
N LEU A 434 9.47 0.41 -3.24
CA LEU A 434 9.00 0.02 -1.91
C LEU A 434 10.12 -0.51 -0.99
N PRO A 435 11.02 -1.41 -1.42
CA PRO A 435 12.12 -1.83 -0.56
C PRO A 435 13.05 -0.70 -0.12
N ALA A 436 13.28 0.33 -0.95
CA ALA A 436 14.09 1.47 -0.56
C ALA A 436 13.42 2.30 0.53
N ILE A 437 12.12 2.63 0.40
CA ILE A 437 11.45 3.39 1.46
C ILE A 437 11.37 2.61 2.77
N ILE A 438 11.19 1.29 2.71
CA ILE A 438 11.24 0.43 3.91
C ILE A 438 12.64 0.43 4.53
N GLY A 439 13.69 0.39 3.71
CA GLY A 439 15.07 0.49 4.20
C GLY A 439 15.36 1.82 4.89
N VAL A 440 14.84 2.93 4.36
CA VAL A 440 14.99 4.27 4.96
C VAL A 440 14.31 4.32 6.33
N ILE A 441 13.09 3.77 6.44
CA ILE A 441 12.27 3.88 7.64
C ILE A 441 12.68 2.86 8.72
N LEU A 442 12.79 1.59 8.34
CA LEU A 442 13.05 0.49 9.27
C LEU A 442 14.56 0.24 9.47
N GLY A 443 15.43 0.76 8.60
CA GLY A 443 16.87 0.54 8.70
C GLY A 443 17.47 1.03 10.02
N PRO A 444 17.28 2.31 10.39
CA PRO A 444 17.75 2.85 11.67
C PRO A 444 17.17 2.09 12.86
N ALA A 445 15.87 1.80 12.82
CA ALA A 445 15.20 1.04 13.87
C ALA A 445 15.77 -0.39 14.00
N ALA A 446 16.04 -1.06 12.88
CA ALA A 446 16.63 -2.39 12.87
C ALA A 446 18.07 -2.38 13.43
N GLU A 447 18.88 -1.39 13.06
CA GLU A 447 20.22 -1.21 13.63
C GLU A 447 20.15 -1.02 15.15
N GLN A 448 19.25 -0.15 15.63
CA GLN A 448 19.08 0.10 17.06
C GLN A 448 18.68 -1.16 17.83
N GLN A 449 17.70 -1.92 17.32
CA GLN A 449 17.25 -3.15 17.99
C GLN A 449 18.33 -4.24 17.96
N MET A 450 19.06 -4.37 16.85
CA MET A 450 20.21 -5.27 16.76
C MET A 450 21.28 -4.91 17.79
N ARG A 451 21.68 -3.64 17.85
CA ARG A 451 22.70 -3.17 18.80
C ARG A 451 22.23 -3.30 20.24
N ARG A 452 20.97 -2.98 20.54
CA ARG A 452 20.39 -3.16 21.88
C ARG A 452 20.38 -4.63 22.29
N ALA A 453 20.00 -5.54 21.39
CA ALA A 453 20.05 -6.98 21.68
C ALA A 453 21.49 -7.46 21.95
N LEU A 454 22.47 -7.00 21.18
CA LEU A 454 23.88 -7.33 21.40
C LEU A 454 24.42 -6.72 22.70
N GLN A 455 24.02 -5.50 23.07
CA GLN A 455 24.42 -4.90 24.34
C GLN A 455 23.87 -5.67 25.55
N LEU A 456 22.63 -6.15 25.46
CA LEU A 456 22.01 -6.98 26.50
C LEU A 456 22.66 -8.37 26.63
N SER A 457 23.38 -8.83 25.61
CA SER A 457 24.09 -10.11 25.58
C SER A 457 25.62 -9.97 25.68
N ASP A 458 26.12 -8.84 26.18
CA ASP A 458 27.55 -8.53 26.30
C ASP A 458 28.35 -8.71 24.99
N GLY A 459 27.71 -8.40 23.86
CA GLY A 459 28.26 -8.51 22.52
C GLY A 459 28.10 -9.89 21.85
N SER A 460 27.48 -10.86 22.53
CA SER A 460 27.27 -12.20 21.96
C SER A 460 26.21 -12.19 20.86
N LEU A 461 26.55 -12.71 19.67
CA LEU A 461 25.62 -12.91 18.57
C LEU A 461 24.46 -13.85 18.92
N THR A 462 24.63 -14.72 19.93
CA THR A 462 23.53 -15.56 20.42
C THR A 462 22.38 -14.73 20.98
N GLY A 463 22.65 -13.50 21.43
CA GLY A 463 21.65 -12.54 21.87
C GLY A 463 20.63 -12.16 20.80
N LEU A 464 20.93 -12.37 19.52
CA LEU A 464 19.98 -12.13 18.42
C LEU A 464 18.97 -13.27 18.23
N VAL A 465 19.27 -14.46 18.76
CA VAL A 465 18.50 -15.71 18.56
C VAL A 465 18.18 -16.42 19.88
N ASN A 466 18.22 -15.70 20.99
CA ASN A 466 18.07 -16.25 22.34
C ASN A 466 16.61 -16.43 22.79
N THR A 467 15.65 -15.88 22.04
CA THR A 467 14.22 -16.00 22.32
C THR A 467 13.57 -17.07 21.42
N PRO A 468 12.59 -17.85 21.93
CA PRO A 468 11.85 -18.80 21.10
C PRO A 468 11.16 -18.14 19.90
N PHE A 469 10.69 -16.90 20.06
CA PHE A 469 9.99 -16.16 19.01
C PHE A 469 10.95 -15.77 17.87
N SER A 470 12.10 -15.16 18.17
CA SER A 470 13.12 -14.85 17.15
C SER A 470 13.55 -16.10 16.38
N LEU A 471 13.75 -17.24 17.06
CA LEU A 471 14.07 -18.51 16.41
C LEU A 471 13.00 -18.96 15.41
N VAL A 472 11.72 -18.86 15.77
CA VAL A 472 10.61 -19.16 14.86
C VAL A 472 10.62 -18.21 13.66
N VAL A 473 10.80 -16.91 13.89
CA VAL A 473 10.85 -15.89 12.83
C VAL A 473 12.02 -16.13 11.88
N TYR A 474 13.22 -16.39 12.40
CA TYR A 474 14.37 -16.73 11.56
C TYR A 474 14.19 -18.06 10.83
N GLY A 475 13.49 -19.03 11.43
CA GLY A 475 13.06 -20.25 10.76
C GLY A 475 12.19 -19.95 9.53
N VAL A 476 11.22 -19.05 9.67
CA VAL A 476 10.38 -18.59 8.54
C VAL A 476 11.23 -17.87 7.49
N VAL A 477 12.16 -17.00 7.89
CA VAL A 477 13.10 -16.33 6.98
C VAL A 477 13.94 -17.35 6.20
N ALA A 478 14.47 -18.37 6.88
CA ALA A 478 15.25 -19.43 6.26
C ALA A 478 14.40 -20.20 5.24
N VAL A 479 13.16 -20.55 5.58
CA VAL A 479 12.22 -21.21 4.65
C VAL A 479 11.95 -20.33 3.43
N LEU A 480 11.68 -19.03 3.59
CA LEU A 480 11.41 -18.11 2.48
C LEU A 480 12.61 -18.00 1.51
N LEU A 481 13.82 -17.91 2.06
CA LEU A 481 15.04 -17.81 1.26
C LEU A 481 15.37 -19.13 0.54
N LEU A 482 15.23 -20.26 1.24
CA LEU A 482 15.58 -21.60 0.74
C LEU A 482 14.47 -22.26 -0.08
N TRP A 483 13.24 -21.72 -0.07
CA TRP A 483 12.09 -22.28 -0.80
C TRP A 483 12.37 -22.66 -2.26
N PRO A 484 13.07 -21.86 -3.08
CA PRO A 484 13.36 -22.25 -4.47
C PRO A 484 14.30 -23.45 -4.58
N LEU A 485 15.22 -23.60 -3.62
CA LEU A 485 16.14 -24.73 -3.59
C LEU A 485 15.41 -25.99 -3.12
N ILE A 486 14.57 -25.84 -2.09
CA ILE A 486 13.68 -26.91 -1.58
C ILE A 486 12.74 -27.40 -2.69
N ARG A 487 12.14 -26.48 -3.46
CA ARG A 487 11.23 -26.83 -4.56
C ARG A 487 11.93 -27.63 -5.67
N ARG A 488 13.23 -27.44 -5.90
CA ARG A 488 14.00 -28.25 -6.86
C ARG A 488 14.22 -29.69 -6.41
N LEU A 489 14.04 -29.99 -5.12
CA LEU A 489 14.13 -31.35 -4.57
C LEU A 489 12.80 -32.11 -4.67
N PHE A 490 11.69 -31.42 -4.95
CA PHE A 490 10.39 -32.04 -5.19
C PHE A 490 10.14 -32.19 -6.70
N PRO A 491 9.79 -33.39 -7.21
CA PRO A 491 9.47 -33.59 -8.62
C PRO A 491 8.32 -32.68 -9.05
N GLU A 492 8.45 -31.98 -10.17
CA GLU A 492 7.30 -31.30 -10.77
C GLU A 492 6.25 -32.33 -11.18
N PRO A 493 4.96 -32.14 -10.84
CA PRO A 493 3.89 -32.96 -11.39
C PRO A 493 3.90 -32.82 -12.91
N THR A 494 4.04 -33.95 -13.62
CA THR A 494 3.95 -34.00 -15.09
C THR A 494 2.67 -33.30 -15.53
N PRO A 495 2.72 -32.29 -16.42
CA PRO A 495 1.50 -31.68 -16.92
C PRO A 495 0.65 -32.75 -17.60
N PRO A 496 -0.70 -32.75 -17.42
CA PRO A 496 -1.55 -33.74 -18.05
C PRO A 496 -1.43 -33.64 -19.58
N THR A 497 -0.98 -34.74 -20.18
CA THR A 497 -0.86 -34.97 -21.61
C THR A 497 -2.26 -35.12 -22.21
N ASP A 498 -3.01 -34.03 -22.34
CA ASP A 498 -4.20 -33.96 -23.20
C ASP A 498 -4.61 -32.49 -23.42
N ALA A 499 -3.88 -31.84 -24.32
CA ALA A 499 -4.38 -30.67 -25.02
C ALA A 499 -3.95 -30.83 -26.48
N SER A 500 -4.92 -31.21 -27.32
CA SER A 500 -4.83 -31.21 -28.77
C SER A 500 -4.21 -29.89 -29.26
N PRO A 501 -3.34 -29.91 -30.28
CA PRO A 501 -2.72 -28.68 -30.77
C PRO A 501 -3.78 -27.70 -31.28
N GLU A 502 -3.84 -26.51 -30.67
CA GLU A 502 -4.57 -25.36 -31.22
C GLU A 502 -4.05 -25.06 -32.63
N PRO A 503 -4.92 -24.86 -33.64
CA PRO A 503 -4.47 -24.49 -34.97
C PRO A 503 -3.84 -23.10 -34.95
N GLU A 504 -2.66 -23.00 -35.58
CA GLU A 504 -1.90 -21.77 -35.74
C GLU A 504 -2.77 -20.61 -36.24
N ARG A 505 -2.78 -19.50 -35.49
CA ARG A 505 -3.35 -18.24 -36.00
C ARG A 505 -2.44 -17.72 -37.12
N PRO A 506 -2.99 -17.33 -38.29
CA PRO A 506 -2.18 -16.75 -39.35
C PRO A 506 -1.59 -15.41 -38.89
N LYS A 507 -0.29 -15.25 -39.14
CA LYS A 507 0.42 -13.97 -39.00
C LYS A 507 -0.25 -12.95 -39.91
N VAL A 508 -0.69 -11.84 -39.34
CA VAL A 508 -1.08 -10.66 -40.11
C VAL A 508 0.15 -9.76 -40.16
N ASP A 509 0.79 -9.74 -41.33
CA ASP A 509 1.77 -8.75 -41.71
C ASP A 509 1.06 -7.42 -42.02
N ALA A 510 1.49 -6.33 -41.36
CA ALA A 510 1.48 -4.90 -41.77
C ALA A 510 1.33 -3.97 -40.55
#